data_AF-A0A966F5Y3-F1
#
_entry.id   AF-A0A966F5Y3-F1
#
_cell.length_a   1.000
_cell.length_b   1.000
_cell.length_c   1.000
_cell.angle_alpha   90.00
_cell.angle_beta   90.00
_cell.angle_gamma   90.00
#
_symmetry.space_group_name_H-M   'P 1'
#
loop_
_entity.id
_entity.type
_entity.pdbx_description
1 polymer ?
#
loop_
_entity_poly.entity_id
_entity_poly.type
_entity_poly.pdbx_seq_one_letter_code
_entity_poly.pdbx_strand_id
1 'polypeptide(L)'
;MEYLFLIIILIFSIVIHEVSHGAMANYLGDPTAKYAGRLTLNPIKHLDPIGSIILPLFLVIMAKLTGGGIIFGWARPVPINPYNFRDQKYGSAKVALAGPGSNLALALVFGLALRFFPILDILPGLSLMFSYIVYINILLAVFNLLPIPPLDGSHILFTFLPYSMQNLKIILSQFGLFILLFIIFFFFHWLTLIINWIFTLIVGTPLF
;
A
#
# COMPACT_ATOMS: atom_id res chain seq x y z
N MET A 1 -11.18 -18.37 -9.97
CA MET A 1 -10.84 -18.63 -8.55
C MET A 1 -9.64 -17.81 -8.11
N GLU A 2 -8.56 -17.77 -8.90
CA GLU A 2 -7.34 -16.99 -8.58
C GLU A 2 -7.59 -15.48 -8.38
N TYR A 3 -8.34 -14.82 -9.27
CA TYR A 3 -8.65 -13.40 -9.14
C TYR A 3 -9.42 -13.04 -7.85
N LEU A 4 -10.34 -13.89 -7.42
CA LEU A 4 -11.08 -13.68 -6.17
C LEU A 4 -10.13 -13.72 -4.98
N PHE A 5 -9.22 -14.69 -4.97
CA PHE A 5 -8.23 -14.83 -3.91
C PHE A 5 -7.26 -13.63 -3.88
N LEU A 6 -6.80 -13.17 -5.05
CA LEU A 6 -5.94 -11.99 -5.19
C LEU A 6 -6.63 -10.74 -4.64
N ILE A 7 -7.91 -10.53 -4.99
CA ILE A 7 -8.70 -9.40 -4.48
C ILE A 7 -8.83 -9.47 -2.95
N ILE A 8 -9.08 -10.66 -2.38
CA ILE A 8 -9.16 -10.84 -0.92
C ILE A 8 -7.83 -10.47 -0.26
N ILE A 9 -6.71 -10.99 -0.76
CA ILE A 9 -5.38 -10.64 -0.23
C ILE A 9 -5.16 -9.13 -0.30
N LEU A 10 -5.45 -8.53 -1.45
CA LEU A 10 -5.24 -7.11 -1.68
C LEU A 10 -6.04 -6.27 -0.68
N ILE A 11 -7.33 -6.59 -0.50
CA ILE A 11 -8.21 -5.89 0.45
C ILE A 11 -7.65 -5.99 1.87
N PHE A 12 -7.30 -7.19 2.33
CA PHE A 12 -6.76 -7.37 3.68
C PHE A 12 -5.40 -6.70 3.86
N SER A 13 -4.54 -6.72 2.85
CA SER A 13 -3.24 -6.05 2.87
C SER A 13 -3.40 -4.53 2.99
N ILE A 14 -4.32 -3.93 2.20
CA ILE A 14 -4.66 -2.50 2.30
C ILE A 14 -5.27 -2.17 3.67
N VAL A 15 -6.17 -3.01 4.20
CA VAL A 15 -6.78 -2.78 5.52
C VAL A 15 -5.71 -2.81 6.62
N ILE A 16 -4.79 -3.77 6.59
CA ILE A 16 -3.70 -3.84 7.57
C ILE A 16 -2.78 -2.61 7.44
N HIS A 17 -2.48 -2.18 6.21
CA HIS A 17 -1.72 -0.95 5.92
C HIS A 17 -2.37 0.29 6.56
N GLU A 18 -3.65 0.50 6.28
CA GLU A 18 -4.43 1.64 6.78
C GLU A 18 -4.60 1.62 8.31
N VAL A 19 -4.91 0.44 8.87
CA VAL A 19 -5.01 0.28 10.33
C VAL A 19 -3.67 0.53 11.00
N SER A 20 -2.55 0.20 10.35
CA SER A 20 -1.21 0.46 10.88
C SER A 20 -0.89 1.96 10.93
N HIS A 21 -1.31 2.75 9.93
CA HIS A 21 -1.25 4.22 10.02
C HIS A 21 -2.06 4.74 11.22
N GLY A 22 -3.32 4.31 11.35
CA GLY A 22 -4.18 4.74 12.44
C GLY A 22 -3.66 4.31 13.82
N ALA A 23 -3.09 3.10 13.93
CA ALA A 23 -2.52 2.59 15.16
C ALA A 23 -1.29 3.40 15.58
N MET A 24 -0.40 3.71 14.63
CA MET A 24 0.75 4.57 14.86
C MET A 24 0.34 6.01 15.23
N ALA A 25 -0.66 6.58 14.54
CA ALA A 25 -1.20 7.89 14.85
C ALA A 25 -1.75 7.94 16.29
N ASN A 26 -2.54 6.93 16.68
CA ASN A 26 -3.07 6.81 18.04
C ASN A 26 -1.96 6.63 19.08
N TYR A 27 -0.93 5.84 18.78
CA TYR A 27 0.24 5.70 19.64
C TYR A 27 0.99 7.04 19.83
N LEU A 28 1.09 7.83 18.76
CA LEU A 28 1.69 9.17 18.78
C LEU A 28 0.79 10.24 19.42
N GLY A 29 -0.43 9.91 19.82
CA GLY A 29 -1.34 10.81 20.55
C GLY A 29 -2.54 11.31 19.75
N ASP A 30 -2.74 10.86 18.51
CA ASP A 30 -3.92 11.20 17.71
C ASP A 30 -5.01 10.11 17.74
N PRO A 31 -6.05 10.25 18.57
CA PRO A 31 -7.12 9.26 18.66
C PRO A 31 -8.18 9.37 17.55
N THR A 32 -8.00 10.23 16.53
CA THR A 32 -9.01 10.51 15.49
C THR A 32 -9.51 9.22 14.81
N ALA A 33 -8.59 8.37 14.34
CA ALA A 33 -8.91 7.07 13.76
C ALA A 33 -9.68 6.14 14.71
N LYS A 34 -9.32 6.16 15.99
CA LYS A 34 -9.96 5.36 17.04
C LYS A 34 -11.39 5.80 17.27
N TYR A 35 -11.64 7.10 17.44
CA TYR A 35 -12.98 7.65 17.65
C TYR A 35 -13.86 7.53 16.39
N ALA A 36 -13.26 7.57 15.20
CA ALA A 36 -13.95 7.27 13.95
C ALA A 36 -14.30 5.77 13.78
N GLY A 37 -13.88 4.91 14.72
CA GLY A 37 -14.13 3.46 14.68
C GLY A 37 -13.39 2.75 13.55
N ARG A 38 -12.28 3.34 13.07
CA ARG A 38 -11.48 2.90 11.91
C ARG A 38 -10.33 1.97 12.27
N LEU A 39 -9.98 1.82 13.55
CA LEU A 39 -8.99 0.83 13.99
C LEU A 39 -9.61 -0.57 14.05
N THR A 40 -9.90 -1.16 12.89
CA THR A 40 -10.51 -2.49 12.78
C THR A 40 -10.06 -3.21 11.52
N LEU A 41 -9.88 -4.53 11.60
CA LEU A 41 -9.59 -5.36 10.41
C LEU A 41 -10.83 -5.67 9.57
N ASN A 42 -12.00 -5.11 9.89
CA ASN A 42 -13.20 -5.26 9.07
C ASN A 42 -13.06 -4.42 7.79
N PRO A 43 -12.95 -5.04 6.59
CA PRO A 43 -12.75 -4.34 5.33
C PRO A 43 -13.92 -3.43 4.99
N ILE A 44 -15.14 -3.77 5.40
CA ILE A 44 -16.35 -2.99 5.12
C ILE A 44 -16.23 -1.56 5.65
N LYS A 45 -15.55 -1.37 6.79
CA LYS A 45 -15.34 -0.04 7.36
C LYS A 45 -14.35 0.82 6.57
N HIS A 46 -13.55 0.23 5.70
CA HIS A 46 -12.49 0.89 4.92
C HIS A 46 -12.90 1.11 3.46
N LEU A 47 -13.97 0.48 3.00
CA LEU A 47 -14.49 0.67 1.65
C LEU A 47 -15.13 2.06 1.50
N ASP A 48 -14.86 2.70 0.37
CA ASP A 48 -15.66 3.83 -0.09
C ASP A 48 -16.71 3.32 -1.08
N PRO A 49 -18.03 3.50 -0.85
CA PRO A 49 -19.05 3.00 -1.77
C PRO A 49 -18.87 3.52 -3.20
N ILE A 50 -18.39 4.76 -3.36
CA ILE A 50 -18.17 5.36 -4.67
C ILE A 50 -16.88 4.83 -5.27
N GLY A 51 -15.77 4.98 -4.56
CA GLY A 51 -14.43 4.65 -5.05
C GLY A 51 -14.15 3.16 -5.16
N SER A 52 -14.73 2.34 -4.29
CA SER A 52 -14.45 0.90 -4.20
C SER A 52 -15.50 0.00 -4.88
N ILE A 53 -16.70 0.52 -5.19
CA ILE A 53 -17.80 -0.28 -5.77
C ILE A 53 -18.35 0.36 -7.04
N ILE A 54 -18.90 1.58 -6.94
CA ILE A 54 -19.63 2.22 -8.04
C ILE A 54 -18.69 2.53 -9.21
N LEU A 55 -17.54 3.15 -8.94
CA LEU A 55 -16.60 3.55 -9.98
C LEU A 55 -15.98 2.34 -10.70
N PRO A 56 -15.43 1.31 -10.02
CA PRO A 56 -14.94 0.11 -10.70
C PRO A 56 -16.01 -0.57 -11.55
N LEU A 57 -17.25 -0.69 -11.05
CA LEU A 57 -18.34 -1.33 -11.79
C LEU A 57 -18.69 -0.54 -13.06
N PHE A 58 -18.79 0.78 -12.95
CA PHE A 58 -19.00 1.66 -14.09
C PHE A 58 -17.88 1.53 -15.12
N LEU A 59 -16.61 1.54 -14.67
CA LEU A 59 -15.45 1.40 -15.55
C LEU A 59 -15.40 0.04 -16.24
N VAL A 60 -15.80 -1.05 -15.56
CA VAL A 60 -15.91 -2.38 -16.19
C VAL A 60 -17.00 -2.40 -17.25
N ILE A 61 -18.17 -1.81 -16.99
CA ILE A 61 -19.25 -1.71 -17.97
C ILE A 61 -18.78 -0.91 -19.18
N MET A 62 -18.16 0.25 -18.96
CA MET A 62 -17.62 1.08 -20.03
C MET A 62 -16.54 0.35 -20.83
N ALA A 63 -15.58 -0.29 -20.17
CA ALA A 63 -14.51 -1.05 -20.81
C ALA A 63 -15.04 -2.18 -21.71
N LYS A 64 -16.11 -2.86 -21.28
CA LYS A 64 -16.79 -3.88 -22.09
C LYS A 64 -17.49 -3.30 -23.32
N LEU A 65 -18.04 -2.09 -23.21
CA LEU A 65 -18.72 -1.41 -24.32
C LEU A 65 -17.73 -0.80 -25.32
N THR A 66 -16.57 -0.31 -24.87
CA THR A 66 -15.57 0.36 -25.71
C THR A 66 -14.44 -0.56 -26.20
N GLY A 67 -14.46 -1.86 -25.84
CA GLY A 67 -13.43 -2.82 -26.23
C GLY A 67 -12.09 -2.65 -25.50
N GLY A 68 -12.07 -1.87 -24.42
CA GLY A 68 -10.88 -1.58 -23.62
C GLY A 68 -11.16 -0.49 -22.59
N GLY A 69 -10.48 -0.54 -21.44
CA GLY A 69 -10.58 0.47 -20.39
C GLY A 69 -9.73 0.16 -19.16
N ILE A 70 -9.37 1.21 -18.42
CA ILE A 70 -8.64 1.11 -17.16
C ILE A 70 -9.66 0.99 -16.03
N ILE A 71 -9.50 -0.02 -15.18
CA ILE A 71 -10.28 -0.17 -13.96
C ILE A 71 -9.51 0.53 -12.84
N PHE A 72 -10.15 1.48 -12.17
CA PHE A 72 -9.58 2.22 -11.06
C PHE A 72 -10.56 2.24 -9.89
N GLY A 73 -10.01 2.16 -8.67
CA GLY A 73 -10.77 2.30 -7.45
C GLY A 73 -9.85 2.66 -6.29
N TRP A 74 -10.41 3.26 -5.24
CA TRP A 74 -9.69 3.62 -4.03
C TRP A 74 -10.46 3.20 -2.79
N ALA A 75 -9.72 2.94 -1.72
CA ALA A 75 -10.27 2.76 -0.37
C ALA A 75 -10.40 4.13 0.33
N ARG A 76 -11.24 4.22 1.36
CA ARG A 76 -11.31 5.43 2.17
C ARG A 76 -10.17 5.41 3.20
N PRO A 77 -9.22 6.35 3.14
CA PRO A 77 -8.07 6.36 4.03
C PRO A 77 -8.49 6.62 5.47
N VAL A 78 -7.67 6.18 6.43
CA VAL A 78 -7.90 6.41 7.84
C VAL A 78 -7.66 7.90 8.20
N PRO A 79 -8.59 8.56 8.93
CA PRO A 79 -8.44 9.96 9.25
C PRO A 79 -7.33 10.15 10.30
N ILE A 80 -6.41 11.07 10.00
CA ILE A 80 -5.25 11.39 10.83
C ILE A 80 -5.15 12.90 10.98
N ASN A 81 -4.90 13.36 12.20
CA ASN A 81 -4.66 14.75 12.54
C ASN A 81 -3.24 14.92 13.11
N PRO A 82 -2.28 15.38 12.28
CA PRO A 82 -0.89 15.56 12.71
C PRO A 82 -0.70 16.58 13.85
N TYR A 83 -1.62 17.53 14.01
CA TYR A 83 -1.56 18.51 15.10
C TYR A 83 -1.71 17.87 16.49
N ASN A 84 -2.26 16.66 16.58
CA ASN A 84 -2.39 15.91 17.83
C ASN A 84 -1.14 15.10 18.20
N PHE A 85 -0.13 15.00 17.32
CA PHE A 85 1.05 14.18 17.59
C PHE A 85 1.91 14.75 18.71
N ARG A 86 2.39 13.89 19.61
CA ARG A 86 3.41 14.23 20.60
C ARG A 86 4.74 14.60 19.94
N ASP A 87 5.07 13.91 18.84
CA ASP A 87 6.24 14.19 18.01
C ASP A 87 5.83 14.99 16.77
N GLN A 88 5.86 16.31 16.89
CA GLN A 88 5.50 17.23 15.81
C GLN A 88 6.53 17.23 14.66
N LYS A 89 7.76 16.82 14.93
CA LYS A 89 8.83 16.86 13.93
C LYS A 89 8.82 15.63 13.05
N TYR A 90 8.78 14.43 13.65
CA TYR A 90 8.90 13.16 12.91
C TYR A 90 7.63 12.30 12.96
N GLY A 91 6.58 12.74 13.66
CA GLY A 91 5.33 11.99 13.80
C GLY A 91 4.72 11.63 12.45
N SER A 92 4.64 12.58 11.51
CA SER A 92 4.11 12.34 10.16
C SER A 92 4.91 11.27 9.40
N ALA A 93 6.24 11.30 9.47
CA ALA A 93 7.08 10.28 8.84
C ALA A 93 6.91 8.90 9.50
N LYS A 94 6.80 8.83 10.84
CA LYS A 94 6.56 7.58 11.57
C LYS A 94 5.21 6.95 11.19
N VAL A 95 4.16 7.76 11.11
CA VAL A 95 2.85 7.31 10.65
C VAL A 95 2.94 6.84 9.20
N ALA A 96 3.53 7.63 8.30
CA ALA A 96 3.70 7.26 6.90
C ALA A 96 4.49 5.95 6.71
N LEU A 97 5.48 5.67 7.55
CA LEU A 97 6.23 4.40 7.53
C LEU A 97 5.44 3.21 8.08
N ALA A 98 4.41 3.43 8.90
CA ALA A 98 3.69 2.34 9.57
C ALA A 98 2.93 1.44 8.58
N GLY A 99 2.30 2.01 7.56
CA GLY A 99 1.61 1.26 6.50
C GLY A 99 2.58 0.36 5.71
N PRO A 100 3.56 0.92 4.98
CA PRO A 100 4.57 0.15 4.27
C PRO A 100 5.33 -0.82 5.17
N GLY A 101 5.61 -0.43 6.42
CA GLY A 101 6.23 -1.29 7.42
C GLY A 101 5.41 -2.53 7.75
N SER A 102 4.08 -2.40 7.88
CA SER A 102 3.18 -3.54 8.10
C SER A 102 3.13 -4.49 6.90
N ASN A 103 3.18 -3.95 5.68
CA ASN A 103 3.20 -4.77 4.48
C ASN A 103 4.53 -5.53 4.37
N LEU A 104 5.67 -4.87 4.62
CA LEU A 104 6.97 -5.57 4.69
C LEU A 104 6.97 -6.64 5.79
N ALA A 105 6.36 -6.38 6.94
CA ALA A 105 6.23 -7.38 8.01
C ALA A 105 5.41 -8.60 7.55
N LEU A 106 4.29 -8.40 6.86
CA LEU A 106 3.50 -9.49 6.27
C LEU A 106 4.32 -10.26 5.22
N ALA A 107 5.00 -9.56 4.32
CA ALA A 107 5.85 -10.18 3.31
C ALA A 107 6.96 -11.05 3.94
N LEU A 108 7.58 -10.56 5.02
CA LEU A 108 8.58 -11.31 5.77
C LEU A 108 7.99 -12.55 6.43
N VAL A 109 6.85 -12.43 7.14
CA VAL A 109 6.24 -13.57 7.83
C VAL A 109 5.87 -14.68 6.85
N PHE A 110 5.16 -14.35 5.77
CA PHE A 110 4.72 -15.34 4.78
C PHE A 110 5.87 -15.84 3.89
N GLY A 111 6.84 -14.99 3.60
CA GLY A 111 7.98 -15.36 2.75
C GLY A 111 9.02 -16.22 3.48
N LEU A 112 9.28 -15.95 4.76
CA LEU A 112 10.07 -16.85 5.59
C LEU A 112 9.35 -18.19 5.80
N ALA A 113 8.01 -18.17 5.85
CA ALA A 113 7.25 -19.42 5.90
C ALA A 113 7.45 -20.25 4.62
N LEU A 114 7.36 -19.64 3.43
CA LEU A 114 7.69 -20.31 2.17
C LEU A 114 9.12 -20.87 2.15
N ARG A 115 10.09 -20.10 2.65
CA ARG A 115 11.49 -20.47 2.61
C ARG A 115 11.86 -21.66 3.49
N PHE A 116 11.25 -21.75 4.68
CA PHE A 116 11.69 -22.69 5.71
C PHE A 116 10.71 -23.83 6.00
N PHE A 117 9.53 -23.85 5.38
CA PHE A 117 8.56 -24.95 5.52
C PHE A 117 8.34 -25.69 4.18
N PRO A 118 9.16 -26.70 3.86
CA PRO A 118 9.07 -27.46 2.60
C PRO A 118 7.73 -28.16 2.38
N ILE A 119 6.93 -28.35 3.43
CA ILE A 119 5.59 -28.92 3.33
C ILE A 119 4.65 -28.06 2.46
N LEU A 120 4.96 -26.77 2.32
CA LEU A 120 4.24 -25.87 1.44
C LEU A 120 4.48 -26.20 -0.05
N ASP A 121 5.64 -26.78 -0.40
CA ASP A 121 5.94 -27.21 -1.77
C ASP A 121 5.10 -28.43 -2.20
N ILE A 122 4.64 -29.21 -1.22
CA ILE A 122 3.80 -30.39 -1.42
C ILE A 122 2.32 -30.00 -1.65
N LEU A 123 1.95 -28.76 -1.30
CA LEU A 123 0.60 -28.21 -1.46
C LEU A 123 0.63 -27.02 -2.43
N PRO A 124 0.62 -27.25 -3.76
CA PRO A 124 0.82 -26.21 -4.77
C PRO A 124 -0.13 -25.01 -4.64
N GLY A 125 -1.35 -25.25 -4.18
CA GLY A 125 -2.32 -24.17 -3.95
C GLY A 125 -1.87 -23.23 -2.82
N LEU A 126 -1.35 -23.79 -1.72
CA LEU A 126 -0.98 -23.00 -0.54
C LEU A 126 0.31 -22.21 -0.76
N SER A 127 1.31 -22.82 -1.43
CA SER A 127 2.53 -22.11 -1.80
C SER A 127 2.26 -20.94 -2.75
N LEU A 128 1.40 -21.16 -3.77
CA LEU A 128 0.98 -20.08 -4.66
C LEU A 128 0.25 -18.96 -3.90
N MET A 129 -0.63 -19.33 -2.95
CA MET A 129 -1.34 -18.35 -2.14
C MET A 129 -0.40 -17.47 -1.32
N PHE A 130 0.60 -18.07 -0.67
CA PHE A 130 1.60 -17.35 0.12
C PHE A 130 2.47 -16.46 -0.78
N SER A 131 2.87 -16.96 -1.94
CA SER A 131 3.64 -16.17 -2.92
C SER A 131 2.90 -14.90 -3.33
N TYR A 132 1.57 -14.98 -3.55
CA TYR A 132 0.78 -13.78 -3.81
C TYR A 132 0.70 -12.82 -2.62
N ILE A 133 0.59 -13.33 -1.38
CA ILE A 133 0.63 -12.49 -0.17
C ILE A 133 1.95 -11.72 -0.10
N VAL A 134 3.08 -12.41 -0.27
CA VAL A 134 4.40 -11.80 -0.23
C VAL A 134 4.54 -10.76 -1.34
N TYR A 135 4.22 -11.14 -2.59
CA TYR A 135 4.37 -10.26 -3.74
C TYR A 135 3.52 -8.98 -3.62
N ILE A 136 2.24 -9.11 -3.27
CA ILE A 136 1.33 -7.96 -3.11
C ILE A 136 1.82 -7.03 -2.00
N ASN A 137 2.28 -7.58 -0.88
CA ASN A 137 2.73 -6.76 0.24
C ASN A 137 4.06 -6.05 -0.05
N ILE A 138 5.02 -6.71 -0.73
CA ILE A 138 6.23 -6.03 -1.21
C ILE A 138 5.85 -4.94 -2.20
N LEU A 139 4.97 -5.24 -3.16
CA LEU A 139 4.50 -4.27 -4.15
C LEU A 139 3.90 -3.04 -3.46
N LEU A 140 2.93 -3.23 -2.55
CA LEU A 140 2.30 -2.13 -1.83
C LEU A 140 3.31 -1.34 -0.99
N ALA A 141 4.27 -2.00 -0.34
CA ALA A 141 5.31 -1.32 0.43
C ALA A 141 6.23 -0.47 -0.46
N VAL A 142 6.77 -1.06 -1.52
CA VAL A 142 7.71 -0.39 -2.44
C VAL A 142 7.02 0.79 -3.14
N PHE A 143 5.78 0.60 -3.62
CA PHE A 143 5.01 1.70 -4.20
C PHE A 143 4.77 2.81 -3.18
N ASN A 144 4.25 2.50 -1.98
CA ASN A 144 3.96 3.54 -1.00
C ASN A 144 5.21 4.22 -0.44
N LEU A 145 6.41 3.65 -0.58
CA LEU A 145 7.67 4.31 -0.21
C LEU A 145 8.20 5.27 -1.29
N LEU A 146 7.61 5.31 -2.48
CA LEU A 146 7.99 6.30 -3.50
C LEU A 146 7.73 7.72 -2.97
N PRO A 147 8.71 8.64 -3.08
CA PRO A 147 8.64 9.96 -2.43
C PRO A 147 7.79 10.97 -3.22
N ILE A 148 6.58 10.57 -3.64
CA ILE A 148 5.74 11.33 -4.59
C ILE A 148 4.28 11.31 -4.11
N PRO A 149 3.63 12.48 -3.95
CA PRO A 149 2.22 12.54 -3.59
C PRO A 149 1.34 11.84 -4.63
N PRO A 150 0.27 11.13 -4.22
CA PRO A 150 -0.30 11.06 -2.86
C PRO A 150 0.26 9.94 -1.97
N LEU A 151 1.38 9.30 -2.34
CA LEU A 151 1.90 8.13 -1.63
C LEU A 151 2.55 8.48 -0.28
N ASP A 152 2.62 7.50 0.63
CA ASP A 152 3.14 7.69 1.99
C ASP A 152 4.58 8.23 2.02
N GLY A 153 5.41 7.80 1.07
CA GLY A 153 6.81 8.21 0.95
C GLY A 153 6.98 9.71 0.77
N SER A 154 5.97 10.41 0.24
CA SER A 154 5.98 11.86 0.15
C SER A 154 5.93 12.54 1.52
N HIS A 155 5.19 11.99 2.48
CA HIS A 155 5.15 12.48 3.85
C HIS A 155 6.50 12.27 4.55
N ILE A 156 7.19 11.18 4.25
CA ILE A 156 8.57 10.95 4.72
C ILE A 156 9.48 12.02 4.13
N LEU A 157 9.49 12.19 2.80
CA LEU A 157 10.29 13.20 2.12
C LEU A 157 10.06 14.60 2.70
N PHE A 158 8.80 15.03 2.81
CA PHE A 158 8.44 16.36 3.30
C PHE A 158 8.79 16.60 4.76
N THR A 159 8.91 15.54 5.56
CA THR A 159 9.35 15.64 6.96
C THR A 159 10.84 15.97 7.07
N PHE A 160 11.67 15.44 6.16
CA PHE A 160 13.11 15.68 6.14
C PHE A 160 13.53 16.83 5.22
N LEU A 161 12.60 17.38 4.44
CA LEU A 161 12.87 18.45 3.49
C LEU A 161 13.17 19.77 4.24
N PRO A 162 14.28 20.46 3.93
CA PRO A 162 14.60 21.75 4.55
C PRO A 162 13.63 22.84 4.09
N TYR A 163 13.46 23.87 4.92
CA TYR A 163 12.57 25.00 4.62
C TYR A 163 12.94 25.75 3.32
N SER A 164 14.20 25.70 2.88
CA SER A 164 14.64 26.29 1.60
C SER A 164 14.01 25.62 0.37
N MET A 165 13.55 24.38 0.49
CA MET A 165 12.99 23.58 -0.60
C MET A 165 11.45 23.54 -0.58
N GLN A 166 10.79 24.52 0.04
CA GLN A 166 9.32 24.61 0.04
C GLN A 166 8.73 24.62 -1.38
N ASN A 167 9.41 25.24 -2.35
CA ASN A 167 8.98 25.24 -3.74
C ASN A 167 8.92 23.81 -4.32
N LEU A 168 9.87 22.94 -3.96
CA LEU A 168 9.85 21.54 -4.37
C LEU A 168 8.63 20.81 -3.81
N LYS A 169 8.30 21.05 -2.53
CA LYS A 169 7.09 20.49 -1.90
C LYS A 169 5.83 20.93 -2.65
N ILE A 170 5.71 22.21 -2.99
CA ILE A 170 4.56 22.74 -3.75
C ILE A 170 4.46 22.07 -5.12
N ILE A 171 5.56 22.01 -5.87
CA ILE A 171 5.60 21.39 -7.20
C ILE A 171 5.21 19.91 -7.12
N LEU A 172 5.79 19.15 -6.17
CA LEU A 172 5.49 17.73 -6.00
C LEU A 172 4.04 17.51 -5.56
N SER A 173 3.46 18.38 -4.72
CA SER A 173 2.05 18.29 -4.35
C SER A 173 1.11 18.62 -5.51
N GLN A 174 1.47 19.59 -6.36
CA GLN A 174 0.64 20.00 -7.49
C GLN A 174 0.70 19.00 -8.65
N PHE A 175 1.89 18.50 -8.99
CA PHE A 175 2.11 17.61 -10.13
C PHE A 175 2.26 16.14 -9.73
N GLY A 176 2.11 15.80 -8.44
CA GLY A 176 2.38 14.47 -7.91
C GLY A 176 1.69 13.34 -8.66
N LEU A 177 0.40 13.50 -8.98
CA LEU A 177 -0.34 12.50 -9.75
C LEU A 177 0.24 12.30 -11.16
N PHE A 178 0.62 13.38 -11.85
CA PHE A 178 1.22 13.28 -13.19
C PHE A 178 2.61 12.63 -13.14
N ILE A 179 3.41 12.96 -12.13
CA ILE A 179 4.72 12.36 -11.90
C ILE A 179 4.56 10.86 -11.58
N LEU A 180 3.59 10.51 -10.74
CA LEU A 180 3.28 9.12 -10.41
C LEU A 180 2.87 8.33 -11.65
N LEU A 181 1.95 8.86 -12.46
CA LEU A 181 1.56 8.22 -13.72
C LEU A 181 2.75 8.06 -14.65
N PHE A 182 3.59 9.09 -14.80
CA PHE A 182 4.82 9.00 -15.59
C PHE A 182 5.74 7.87 -15.10
N ILE A 183 5.95 7.72 -13.80
CA ILE A 183 6.74 6.62 -13.24
C ILE A 183 6.10 5.26 -13.52
N ILE A 184 4.78 5.14 -13.38
CA ILE A 184 4.07 3.89 -13.67
C ILE A 184 4.17 3.51 -15.16
N PHE A 185 4.16 4.47 -16.08
CA PHE A 185 4.27 4.15 -17.52
C PHE A 185 5.70 3.87 -17.97
N PHE A 186 6.67 4.65 -17.49
CA PHE A 186 8.05 4.60 -18.02
C PHE A 186 9.03 3.83 -17.13
N PHE A 187 8.77 3.73 -15.83
CA PHE A 187 9.69 3.15 -14.84
C PHE A 187 9.15 1.91 -14.13
N PHE A 188 7.95 1.44 -14.47
CA PHE A 188 7.36 0.25 -13.85
C PHE A 188 8.21 -1.00 -14.01
N HIS A 189 8.92 -1.16 -15.13
CA HIS A 189 9.87 -2.27 -15.30
C HIS A 189 10.98 -2.27 -14.24
N TRP A 190 11.54 -1.10 -13.91
CA TRP A 190 12.57 -1.00 -12.87
C TRP A 190 12.00 -1.29 -11.49
N LEU A 191 10.75 -0.87 -11.25
CA LEU A 191 10.05 -1.16 -10.00
C LEU A 191 9.82 -2.66 -9.82
N THR A 192 9.42 -3.38 -10.87
CA THR A 192 9.22 -4.83 -10.81
C THR A 192 10.54 -5.57 -10.60
N LEU A 193 11.66 -5.08 -11.13
CA LEU A 193 12.99 -5.64 -10.81
C LEU A 193 13.31 -5.53 -9.32
N ILE A 194 13.04 -4.36 -8.70
CA ILE A 194 13.23 -4.17 -7.25
C ILE A 194 12.32 -5.10 -6.46
N ILE A 195 11.03 -5.18 -6.82
CA ILE A 195 10.05 -6.05 -6.15
C ILE A 195 10.49 -7.52 -6.24
N ASN A 196 10.88 -8.00 -7.42
CA ASN A 196 11.32 -9.38 -7.64
C ASN A 196 12.62 -9.69 -6.90
N TRP A 197 13.54 -8.73 -6.83
CA TRP A 197 14.77 -8.87 -6.06
C TRP A 197 14.48 -9.01 -4.55
N ILE A 198 13.61 -8.15 -3.99
CA ILE A 198 13.17 -8.26 -2.59
C ILE A 198 12.45 -9.58 -2.36
N PHE A 199 11.57 -9.99 -3.27
CA PHE A 199 10.85 -11.27 -3.16
C PHE A 199 11.83 -12.43 -3.08
N THR A 200 12.79 -12.50 -4.01
CA THR A 200 13.81 -13.56 -4.06
C THR A 200 14.68 -13.55 -2.81
N LEU A 201 15.01 -12.36 -2.29
CA LEU A 201 15.79 -12.22 -1.07
C LEU A 201 15.05 -12.81 0.16
N ILE A 202 13.74 -12.59 0.26
CA ILE A 202 12.92 -13.10 1.37
C ILE A 202 12.65 -14.59 1.20
N VAL A 203 12.13 -15.02 0.05
CA VAL A 203 11.64 -16.38 -0.21
C VAL A 203 12.77 -17.36 -0.56
N GLY A 204 13.86 -16.87 -1.14
CA GLY A 204 15.01 -17.68 -1.56
C GLY A 204 14.91 -18.22 -2.99
N THR A 205 13.75 -18.09 -3.64
CA THR A 205 13.53 -18.49 -5.04
C THR A 205 12.89 -17.33 -5.82
N PRO A 206 13.15 -17.24 -7.14
CA PRO A 206 12.52 -16.23 -7.98
C PRO A 206 11.01 -16.47 -8.09
N LEU A 207 10.27 -15.38 -8.28
CA LEU A 207 8.85 -15.42 -8.55
C LEU A 207 8.63 -15.82 -10.04
N PHE A 208 8.39 -17.12 -10.26
CA PHE A 208 8.27 -17.78 -11.57
C PHE A 208 9.57 -17.83 -12.38
#